data_AF-A0A353LVH9-F1
#
_entry.id   AF-A0A353LVH9-F1
#
_cell.length_a   1.000
_cell.length_b   1.000
_cell.length_c   1.000
_cell.angle_alpha   90.00
_cell.angle_beta   90.00
_cell.angle_gamma   90.00
#
_symmetry.space_group_name_H-M   'P 1'
#
loop_
_entity.id
_entity.type
_entity.pdbx_description
1 polymer ?
#
loop_
_entity_poly.entity_id
_entity_poly.type
_entity_poly.pdbx_seq_one_letter_code
_entity_poly.pdbx_strand_id
1 'polypeptide(L)'
;MGMARLYQAYLMERGLKRGLTPGEDLPLFIELVGATNDVRPILGIPLPTIEPLTTFTQAQDIMEQLLDRNVSAVKLTLSGWLSGGVNHIVPSKVRLESSLGTAGEFSELAYFLDQEGVAFYPAVDFMLVHASKLGEFRGRSDASRFLNRTQAQVDREYVFSPMTSEIVRNQSWVLSPRRLSSLLEEFARDYDQYKVGRVALKDVGFLLNSDFRQGQEIYRHEAKESVVQVLRSLTQDRNLGIQVSGGNAY
;
A
#
# COMPACT_ATOMS: atom_id res chain seq x y z
N MET A 1 -28.34 -22.07 10.38
CA MET A 1 -28.20 -20.63 10.06
C MET A 1 -28.60 -19.77 11.27
N GLY A 2 -27.69 -19.50 12.22
CA GLY A 2 -28.02 -18.75 13.45
C GLY A 2 -27.02 -17.65 13.78
N MET A 3 -25.74 -18.01 13.95
CA MET A 3 -24.72 -17.07 14.44
C MET A 3 -24.38 -15.94 13.46
N ALA A 4 -24.29 -16.21 12.16
CA ALA A 4 -23.96 -15.18 11.17
C ALA A 4 -25.03 -14.09 11.05
N ARG A 5 -26.32 -14.46 11.09
CA ARG A 5 -27.43 -13.50 11.06
C ARG A 5 -27.51 -12.69 12.35
N LEU A 6 -27.28 -13.33 13.50
CA LEU A 6 -27.22 -12.65 14.79
C LEU A 6 -26.09 -11.61 14.81
N TYR A 7 -24.89 -11.99 14.34
CA TYR A 7 -23.76 -11.08 14.26
C TYR A 7 -23.99 -9.94 13.25
N GLN A 8 -24.63 -10.24 12.10
CA GLN A 8 -25.04 -9.21 11.14
C GLN A 8 -26.00 -8.20 11.78
N ALA A 9 -27.01 -8.66 12.52
CA ALA A 9 -27.93 -7.79 13.24
C ALA A 9 -27.21 -6.90 14.26
N TYR A 10 -26.32 -7.49 15.06
CA TYR A 10 -25.47 -6.76 16.00
C TYR A 10 -24.62 -5.67 15.32
N LEU A 11 -24.05 -5.96 14.14
CA LEU A 11 -23.28 -4.96 13.38
C LEU A 11 -24.19 -3.84 12.83
N MET A 12 -25.38 -4.18 12.33
CA MET A 12 -26.34 -3.20 11.83
C MET A 12 -26.82 -2.25 12.94
N GLU A 13 -27.07 -2.76 14.15
CA GLU A 13 -27.40 -1.95 15.34
C GLU A 13 -26.28 -0.97 15.71
N ARG A 14 -25.02 -1.34 15.42
CA ARG A 14 -23.85 -0.48 15.65
C ARG A 14 -23.51 0.45 14.48
N GLY A 15 -24.41 0.56 13.50
CA GLY A 15 -24.30 1.52 12.41
C GLY A 15 -23.68 0.94 11.13
N LEU A 16 -23.48 -0.38 11.03
CA LEU A 16 -23.16 -0.99 9.74
C LEU A 16 -24.36 -0.78 8.81
N LYS A 17 -24.17 0.03 7.76
CA LYS A 17 -25.20 0.26 6.76
C LYS A 17 -25.51 -1.04 6.03
N ARG A 18 -26.80 -1.29 5.78
CA ARG A 18 -27.25 -2.42 4.96
C ARG A 18 -26.55 -2.34 3.60
N GLY A 19 -26.05 -3.47 3.12
CA GLY A 19 -25.07 -3.56 2.04
C GLY A 19 -25.42 -2.76 0.78
N LEU A 20 -24.39 -2.48 -0.02
CA LEU A 20 -24.54 -1.85 -1.33
C LEU A 20 -25.58 -2.62 -2.15
N THR A 21 -26.48 -1.88 -2.81
CA THR A 21 -27.34 -2.44 -3.85
C THR A 21 -26.42 -3.12 -4.86
N PRO A 22 -26.63 -4.41 -5.21
CA PRO A 22 -25.89 -5.05 -6.27
C PRO A 22 -25.97 -4.16 -7.53
N GLY A 23 -24.82 -3.76 -8.06
CA GLY A 23 -24.79 -3.08 -9.36
C GLY A 23 -25.28 -4.02 -10.46
N GLU A 24 -25.64 -3.45 -11.61
CA GLU A 24 -26.04 -4.24 -12.78
C GLU A 24 -24.88 -5.13 -13.29
N ASP A 25 -23.64 -4.64 -13.17
CA ASP A 25 -22.42 -5.35 -13.57
C ASP A 25 -21.62 -5.87 -12.37
N LEU A 26 -21.05 -7.08 -12.52
CA LEU A 26 -20.13 -7.68 -11.56
C LEU A 26 -18.74 -7.04 -11.72
N PRO A 27 -18.21 -6.32 -10.71
CA PRO A 27 -16.92 -5.65 -10.84
C PRO A 27 -15.77 -6.65 -10.94
N LEU A 28 -14.89 -6.45 -11.93
CA LEU A 28 -13.66 -7.21 -12.10
C LEU A 28 -12.49 -6.48 -11.45
N PHE A 29 -11.86 -7.10 -10.47
CA PHE A 29 -10.66 -6.56 -9.84
C PHE A 29 -9.42 -7.16 -10.50
N ILE A 30 -8.55 -6.30 -11.03
CA ILE A 30 -7.29 -6.68 -11.66
C ILE A 30 -6.17 -6.01 -10.89
N GLU A 31 -5.12 -6.77 -10.59
CA GLU A 31 -3.88 -6.22 -10.04
C GLU A 31 -2.74 -6.43 -11.05
N LEU A 32 -2.13 -5.32 -11.47
CA LEU A 32 -0.90 -5.33 -12.25
C LEU A 32 0.27 -5.02 -11.31
N VAL A 33 1.42 -5.63 -11.58
CA VAL A 33 2.66 -5.38 -10.85
C VAL A 33 3.57 -4.57 -11.77
N GLY A 34 3.88 -3.34 -11.35
CA GLY A 34 4.75 -2.42 -12.06
C GLY A 34 6.19 -2.92 -12.05
N ALA A 35 6.88 -2.82 -10.92
CA ALA A 35 8.25 -3.31 -10.78
C ALA A 35 8.44 -4.17 -9.53
N THR A 36 9.38 -5.12 -9.59
CA THR A 36 9.76 -5.97 -8.46
C THR A 36 11.24 -5.85 -8.15
N ASN A 37 11.62 -6.23 -6.93
CA ASN A 37 13.03 -6.34 -6.53
C ASN A 37 13.60 -7.65 -7.07
N ASP A 38 14.82 -7.59 -7.61
CA ASP A 38 15.57 -8.74 -8.12
C ASP A 38 17.06 -8.60 -7.78
N VAL A 39 17.83 -9.69 -7.87
CA VAL A 39 19.28 -9.68 -7.68
C VAL A 39 19.95 -10.19 -8.94
N ARG A 40 20.70 -9.32 -9.62
CA ARG A 40 21.37 -9.67 -10.89
C ARG A 40 22.89 -9.54 -10.80
N PRO A 41 23.63 -10.43 -11.47
CA PRO A 41 25.09 -10.34 -11.53
C PRO A 41 25.50 -9.21 -12.48
N ILE A 42 26.10 -8.15 -11.92
CA ILE A 42 26.70 -7.06 -12.69
C ILE A 42 28.21 -7.17 -12.52
N LEU A 43 28.92 -7.43 -13.62
CA LEU A 43 30.37 -7.67 -13.61
C LEU A 43 30.78 -8.77 -12.60
N GLY A 44 29.93 -9.80 -12.45
CA GLY A 44 30.16 -10.92 -11.54
C GLY A 44 29.77 -10.67 -10.07
N ILE A 45 29.30 -9.47 -9.72
CA ILE A 45 28.84 -9.13 -8.37
C ILE A 45 27.31 -9.15 -8.33
N PRO A 46 26.67 -9.94 -7.45
CA PRO A 46 25.22 -9.92 -7.29
C PRO A 46 24.80 -8.60 -6.66
N LEU A 47 24.12 -7.75 -7.43
CA LEU A 47 23.63 -6.45 -6.96
C LEU A 47 22.09 -6.43 -6.91
N PRO A 48 21.50 -5.82 -5.88
CA PRO A 48 20.07 -5.54 -5.88
C PRO A 48 19.70 -4.63 -7.05
N THR A 49 18.69 -5.03 -7.80
CA THR A 49 18.13 -4.28 -8.94
C THR A 49 16.61 -4.21 -8.82
N ILE A 50 16.01 -3.25 -9.51
CA ILE A 50 14.56 -3.16 -9.70
C ILE A 50 14.29 -3.58 -11.13
N GLU A 51 13.42 -4.58 -11.31
CA GLU A 51 13.04 -5.08 -12.62
C GLU A 51 11.62 -4.62 -12.97
N PRO A 52 11.43 -3.89 -14.08
CA PRO A 52 10.11 -3.53 -14.56
C PRO A 52 9.41 -4.77 -15.14
N LEU A 53 8.16 -4.97 -14.74
CA LEU A 53 7.28 -6.03 -15.22
C LEU A 53 6.14 -5.47 -16.09
N THR A 54 5.57 -4.32 -15.71
CA THR A 54 4.52 -3.64 -16.47
C THR A 54 4.70 -2.13 -16.40
N THR A 55 5.13 -1.51 -17.50
CA THR A 55 5.28 -0.05 -17.61
C THR A 55 3.92 0.66 -17.60
N PHE A 56 3.91 1.99 -17.44
CA PHE A 56 2.66 2.75 -17.47
C PHE A 56 1.95 2.64 -18.83
N THR A 57 2.69 2.72 -19.92
CA THR A 57 2.16 2.50 -21.28
C THR A 57 1.63 1.08 -21.46
N GLN A 58 2.34 0.05 -20.99
CA GLN A 58 1.86 -1.33 -21.07
C GLN A 58 0.58 -1.56 -20.24
N ALA A 59 0.47 -0.92 -19.07
CA ALA A 59 -0.74 -0.97 -18.28
C ALA A 59 -1.93 -0.34 -19.03
N GLN A 60 -1.71 0.75 -19.75
CA GLN A 60 -2.70 1.35 -20.63
C GLN A 60 -3.07 0.38 -21.77
N ASP A 61 -2.09 -0.16 -22.50
CA ASP A 61 -2.32 -1.11 -23.62
C ASP A 61 -3.12 -2.35 -23.17
N ILE A 62 -2.84 -2.87 -21.97
CA ILE A 62 -3.58 -4.01 -21.39
C ILE A 62 -5.03 -3.61 -21.13
N MET A 63 -5.25 -2.41 -20.58
CA MET A 63 -6.59 -1.92 -20.27
C MET A 63 -7.40 -1.61 -21.53
N GLU A 64 -6.80 -1.01 -22.55
CA GLU A 64 -7.42 -0.82 -23.87
C GLU A 64 -7.89 -2.16 -24.45
N GLN A 65 -7.03 -3.18 -24.45
CA GLN A 65 -7.39 -4.51 -24.95
C GLN A 65 -8.53 -5.19 -24.18
N LEU A 66 -8.68 -4.92 -22.88
CA LEU A 66 -9.77 -5.44 -22.07
C LEU A 66 -11.09 -4.73 -22.39
N LEU A 67 -11.04 -3.40 -22.51
CA LEU A 67 -12.19 -2.58 -22.85
C LEU A 67 -12.71 -2.88 -24.27
N ASP A 68 -11.81 -3.06 -25.24
CA ASP A 68 -12.14 -3.48 -26.61
C ASP A 68 -12.86 -4.84 -26.67
N ARG A 69 -12.64 -5.69 -25.67
CA ARG A 69 -13.32 -6.99 -25.53
C ARG A 69 -14.62 -6.91 -24.74
N ASN A 70 -15.13 -5.70 -24.48
CA ASN A 70 -16.33 -5.41 -23.69
C ASN A 70 -16.23 -5.92 -22.23
N VAL A 71 -15.04 -5.92 -21.64
CA VAL A 71 -14.88 -6.17 -20.20
C VAL A 71 -15.16 -4.86 -19.46
N SER A 72 -16.41 -4.68 -19.01
CA SER A 72 -16.84 -3.50 -18.25
C SER A 72 -16.56 -3.64 -16.74
N ALA A 73 -16.76 -2.54 -16.00
CA ALA A 73 -16.68 -2.50 -14.53
C ALA A 73 -15.33 -2.93 -13.93
N VAL A 74 -14.22 -2.66 -14.63
CA VAL A 74 -12.88 -2.99 -14.16
C VAL A 74 -12.43 -2.04 -13.05
N LYS A 75 -11.80 -2.61 -12.03
CA LYS A 75 -11.08 -1.91 -10.98
C LYS A 75 -9.62 -2.33 -11.03
N LEU A 76 -8.75 -1.41 -11.43
CA LEU A 76 -7.33 -1.66 -11.59
C LEU A 76 -6.58 -1.27 -10.33
N THR A 77 -5.82 -2.21 -9.76
CA THR A 77 -4.78 -1.93 -8.76
C THR A 77 -3.42 -2.00 -9.43
N LEU A 78 -2.55 -1.02 -9.22
CA LEU A 78 -1.16 -1.06 -9.70
C LEU A 78 -0.20 -1.07 -8.50
N SER A 79 0.47 -2.20 -8.29
CA SER A 79 1.49 -2.38 -7.25
C SER A 79 2.90 -2.10 -7.79
N GLY A 80 3.83 -1.73 -6.93
CA GLY A 80 5.23 -1.53 -7.31
C GLY A 80 5.48 -0.39 -8.31
N TRP A 81 4.62 0.63 -8.33
CA TRP A 81 4.75 1.83 -9.17
C TRP A 81 5.69 2.89 -8.58
N LEU A 82 5.97 2.79 -7.27
CA LEU A 82 6.88 3.68 -6.56
C LEU A 82 8.33 3.19 -6.67
N SER A 83 9.27 4.13 -6.55
CA SER A 83 10.71 3.87 -6.60
C SER A 83 11.11 2.80 -5.57
N GLY A 84 11.74 1.73 -6.06
CA GLY A 84 12.05 0.54 -5.27
C GLY A 84 11.08 -0.63 -5.50
N GLY A 85 10.11 -0.48 -6.41
CA GLY A 85 9.20 -1.54 -6.83
C GLY A 85 8.22 -1.95 -5.73
N VAL A 86 7.86 -3.23 -5.67
CA VAL A 86 6.97 -3.78 -4.63
C VAL A 86 7.48 -3.53 -3.21
N ASN A 87 8.80 -3.41 -3.01
CA ASN A 87 9.41 -3.05 -1.72
C ASN A 87 9.90 -1.60 -1.74
N HIS A 88 9.02 -0.70 -2.14
CA HIS A 88 9.34 0.70 -2.38
C HIS A 88 9.99 1.39 -1.17
N ILE A 89 10.69 2.49 -1.48
CA ILE A 89 11.19 3.41 -0.48
C ILE A 89 10.01 4.01 0.29
N VAL A 90 10.20 4.25 1.59
CA VAL A 90 9.19 4.89 2.47
C VAL A 90 8.48 6.04 1.73
N PRO A 91 7.14 6.04 1.65
CA PRO A 91 6.40 6.91 0.74
C PRO A 91 6.20 8.30 1.35
N SER A 92 7.27 8.95 1.84
CA SER A 92 7.23 10.34 2.30
C SER A 92 7.00 11.34 1.15
N LYS A 93 7.26 10.91 -0.08
CA LYS A 93 6.97 11.61 -1.33
C LYS A 93 6.61 10.59 -2.38
N VAL A 94 5.84 11.00 -3.37
CA VAL A 94 5.56 10.18 -4.54
C VAL A 94 6.76 10.22 -5.46
N ARG A 95 7.50 9.11 -5.50
CA ARG A 95 8.61 8.92 -6.43
C ARG A 95 8.25 7.77 -7.32
N LEU A 96 7.98 8.04 -8.59
CA LEU A 96 7.72 6.99 -9.57
C LEU A 96 8.96 6.13 -9.77
N GLU A 97 8.75 4.84 -10.00
CA GLU A 97 9.81 3.95 -10.42
C GLU A 97 10.23 4.29 -11.85
N SER A 98 11.46 4.81 -12.01
CA SER A 98 11.97 5.33 -13.27
C SER A 98 11.98 4.31 -14.41
N SER A 99 12.08 3.02 -14.09
CA SER A 99 12.04 1.94 -15.07
C SER A 99 10.64 1.68 -15.66
N LEU A 100 9.57 2.23 -15.06
CA LEU A 100 8.19 2.10 -15.55
C LEU A 100 7.75 3.21 -16.49
N GLY A 101 8.52 4.30 -16.56
CA GLY A 101 8.22 5.47 -17.37
C GLY A 101 8.33 6.78 -16.58
N THR A 102 7.80 7.83 -17.20
CA THR A 102 7.85 9.22 -16.76
C THR A 102 6.60 9.61 -15.99
N ALA A 103 6.65 10.77 -15.33
CA ALA A 103 5.48 11.36 -14.68
C ALA A 103 4.37 11.74 -15.68
N GLY A 104 4.74 12.05 -16.93
CA GLY A 104 3.80 12.28 -18.02
C GLY A 104 3.01 11.01 -18.34
N GLU A 105 3.71 9.91 -18.61
CA GLU A 105 3.09 8.61 -18.93
C GLU A 105 2.21 8.08 -17.78
N PHE A 106 2.61 8.29 -16.52
CA PHE A 106 1.73 7.94 -15.38
C PHE A 106 0.46 8.80 -15.35
N SER A 107 0.56 10.09 -15.66
CA SER A 107 -0.59 11.00 -15.70
C SER A 107 -1.51 10.70 -16.89
N GLU A 108 -0.94 10.30 -18.03
CA GLU A 108 -1.67 9.84 -19.21
C GLU A 108 -2.45 8.56 -18.90
N LEU A 109 -1.82 7.57 -18.25
CA LEU A 109 -2.50 6.36 -17.77
C LEU A 109 -3.66 6.73 -16.84
N ALA A 110 -3.42 7.58 -15.84
CA ALA A 110 -4.45 7.99 -14.89
C ALA A 110 -5.63 8.70 -15.58
N TYR A 111 -5.34 9.57 -16.55
CA TYR A 111 -6.34 10.28 -17.33
C TYR A 111 -7.15 9.32 -18.22
N PHE A 112 -6.47 8.43 -18.95
CA PHE A 112 -7.10 7.41 -19.79
C PHE A 112 -8.09 6.56 -18.99
N LEU A 113 -7.67 6.03 -17.83
CA LEU A 113 -8.52 5.19 -17.00
C LEU A 113 -9.74 5.95 -16.46
N ASP A 114 -9.59 7.23 -16.12
CA ASP A 114 -10.72 8.07 -15.69
C ASP A 114 -11.72 8.32 -16.83
N GLN A 115 -11.25 8.56 -18.06
CA GLN A 115 -12.11 8.72 -19.24
C GLN A 115 -12.90 7.46 -19.56
N GLU A 116 -12.28 6.29 -19.42
CA GLU A 116 -12.90 4.99 -19.65
C GLU A 116 -13.74 4.49 -18.45
N GLY A 117 -13.85 5.29 -17.38
CA GLY A 117 -14.61 4.93 -16.19
C GLY A 117 -14.01 3.77 -15.38
N VAL A 118 -12.73 3.46 -15.58
CA VAL A 118 -12.00 2.42 -14.84
C VAL A 118 -11.52 2.99 -13.51
N ALA A 119 -11.89 2.35 -12.40
CA ALA A 119 -11.42 2.79 -11.09
C ALA A 119 -9.96 2.37 -10.87
N PHE A 120 -9.05 3.34 -10.89
CA PHE A 120 -7.61 3.12 -10.72
C PHE A 120 -7.14 3.31 -9.27
N TYR A 121 -6.41 2.33 -8.73
CA TYR A 121 -5.91 2.31 -7.36
C TYR A 121 -4.39 2.01 -7.34
N PRO A 122 -3.52 3.03 -7.44
CA PRO A 122 -2.10 2.88 -7.15
C PRO A 122 -1.89 2.41 -5.72
N ALA A 123 -1.16 1.30 -5.56
CA ALA A 123 -0.99 0.63 -4.28
C ALA A 123 0.26 1.10 -3.54
N VAL A 124 0.14 1.24 -2.22
CA VAL A 124 1.21 1.76 -1.35
C VAL A 124 1.16 1.12 0.04
N ASP A 125 2.33 0.86 0.60
CA ASP A 125 2.56 0.38 1.96
C ASP A 125 3.06 1.52 2.87
N PHE A 126 2.57 1.57 4.11
CA PHE A 126 2.98 2.58 5.10
C PHE A 126 3.48 1.97 6.40
N MET A 127 2.90 0.85 6.83
CA MET A 127 3.14 0.25 8.14
C MET A 127 4.46 -0.54 8.19
N LEU A 128 4.93 -1.03 7.04
CA LEU A 128 6.26 -1.64 6.91
C LEU A 128 7.17 -0.76 6.06
N VAL A 129 8.37 -0.49 6.57
CA VAL A 129 9.39 0.30 5.86
C VAL A 129 10.50 -0.63 5.39
N HIS A 130 10.60 -0.79 4.08
CA HIS A 130 11.56 -1.68 3.41
C HIS A 130 12.88 -0.98 3.09
N ALA A 131 12.80 0.26 2.61
CA ALA A 131 13.93 1.10 2.30
C ALA A 131 13.64 2.56 2.65
N SER A 132 14.69 3.36 2.87
CA SER A 132 14.54 4.79 3.17
C SER A 132 15.73 5.57 2.63
N LYS A 133 15.49 6.78 2.12
CA LYS A 133 16.55 7.76 1.88
C LYS A 133 16.89 8.49 3.18
N LEU A 134 18.07 9.13 3.20
CA LEU A 134 18.57 9.85 4.37
C LEU A 134 17.56 10.90 4.84
N GLY A 135 17.13 10.78 6.10
CA GLY A 135 16.22 11.74 6.75
C GLY A 135 14.73 11.46 6.56
N GLU A 136 14.33 10.53 5.70
CA GLU A 136 12.90 10.21 5.47
C GLU A 136 12.33 9.24 6.50
N PHE A 137 13.20 8.41 7.07
CA PHE A 137 12.89 7.50 8.15
C PHE A 137 14.10 7.33 9.07
N ARG A 138 13.86 7.26 10.37
CA ARG A 138 14.88 7.03 11.40
C ARG A 138 14.37 5.96 12.36
N GLY A 139 14.90 4.75 12.31
CA GLY A 139 14.47 3.64 13.17
C GLY A 139 14.45 3.99 14.67
N ARG A 140 15.34 4.87 15.13
CA ARG A 140 15.34 5.36 16.52
C ARG A 140 14.03 6.08 16.91
N SER A 141 13.49 6.94 16.05
CA SER A 141 12.33 7.81 16.33
C SER A 141 11.04 7.34 15.67
N ASP A 142 11.12 6.62 14.56
CA ASP A 142 9.98 6.37 13.68
C ASP A 142 9.55 4.91 13.69
N ALA A 143 10.42 3.99 14.11
CA ALA A 143 10.04 2.59 14.31
C ALA A 143 9.28 2.42 15.64
N SER A 144 8.30 1.51 15.61
CA SER A 144 7.69 0.95 16.81
C SER A 144 8.74 0.25 17.68
N ARG A 145 8.42 0.06 18.96
CA ARG A 145 9.24 -0.68 19.91
C ARG A 145 8.54 -1.94 20.39
N PHE A 146 9.28 -3.05 20.45
CA PHE A 146 8.83 -4.26 21.15
C PHE A 146 8.77 -4.03 22.66
N LEU A 147 8.14 -4.96 23.40
CA LEU A 147 8.05 -4.90 24.88
C LEU A 147 9.41 -4.78 25.59
N ASN A 148 10.45 -5.37 25.01
CA ASN A 148 11.83 -5.26 25.49
C ASN A 148 12.52 -3.94 25.08
N ARG A 149 11.78 -2.99 24.49
CA ARG A 149 12.20 -1.66 24.03
C ARG A 149 13.18 -1.65 22.85
N THR A 150 13.43 -2.79 22.20
CA THR A 150 14.20 -2.80 20.95
C THR A 150 13.36 -2.24 19.80
N GLN A 151 14.02 -1.69 18.79
CA GLN A 151 13.35 -1.22 17.57
C GLN A 151 12.72 -2.43 16.86
N ALA A 152 11.45 -2.29 16.47
CA ALA A 152 10.70 -3.38 15.89
C ALA A 152 11.07 -3.56 14.41
N GLN A 153 11.59 -4.75 14.11
CA GLN A 153 11.84 -5.24 12.76
C GLN A 153 11.15 -6.60 12.61
N VAL A 154 10.63 -6.86 11.42
CA VAL A 154 10.04 -8.14 11.05
C VAL A 154 10.74 -8.69 9.82
N ASP A 155 10.98 -9.99 9.81
CA ASP A 155 11.52 -10.68 8.64
C ASP A 155 10.37 -10.90 7.64
N ARG A 156 10.56 -10.46 6.39
CA ARG A 156 9.58 -10.67 5.32
C ARG A 156 9.76 -12.00 4.60
N GLU A 157 11.00 -12.41 4.45
CA GLU A 157 11.39 -13.63 3.74
C GLU A 157 12.39 -14.41 4.57
N TYR A 158 12.23 -15.73 4.52
CA TYR A 158 13.16 -16.70 5.06
C TYR A 158 13.78 -17.45 3.88
N VAL A 159 14.85 -16.91 3.32
CA VAL A 159 15.63 -17.62 2.30
C VAL A 159 16.82 -18.27 2.99
N PHE A 160 16.78 -19.59 3.11
CA PHE A 160 17.96 -20.36 3.47
C PHE A 160 18.90 -20.36 2.26
N SER A 161 20.11 -19.81 2.43
CA SER A 161 21.17 -19.89 1.44
C SER A 161 21.97 -21.17 1.69
N PRO A 162 21.84 -22.24 0.88
CA PRO A 162 22.61 -23.46 1.06
C PRO A 162 24.12 -23.25 0.84
N MET A 163 24.50 -22.21 0.11
CA MET A 163 25.90 -21.87 -0.18
C MET A 163 26.61 -21.22 1.01
N THR A 164 25.91 -20.42 1.81
CA THR A 164 26.48 -19.77 3.01
C THR A 164 26.04 -20.43 4.32
N SER A 165 25.07 -21.36 4.26
CA SER A 165 24.38 -21.91 5.43
C SER A 165 23.74 -20.83 6.33
N GLU A 166 23.44 -19.66 5.76
CA GLU A 166 22.84 -18.53 6.46
C GLU A 166 21.40 -18.31 6.02
N ILE A 167 20.60 -17.75 6.94
CA ILE A 167 19.26 -17.25 6.63
C ILE A 167 19.43 -15.79 6.20
N VAL A 168 19.17 -15.52 4.92
CA VAL A 168 19.06 -14.14 4.45
C VAL A 168 17.74 -13.58 5.01
N ARG A 169 17.86 -12.60 5.92
CA ARG A 169 16.71 -11.93 6.52
C ARG A 169 16.45 -10.62 5.81
N ASN A 170 15.40 -10.59 5.00
CA ASN A 170 14.92 -9.34 4.42
C ASN A 170 14.04 -8.64 5.46
N GLN A 171 14.65 -7.77 6.26
CA GLN A 171 13.98 -7.11 7.39
C GLN A 171 13.30 -5.83 6.99
N SER A 172 12.10 -5.62 7.50
CA SER A 172 11.38 -4.34 7.41
C SER A 172 11.20 -3.76 8.78
N TRP A 173 11.36 -2.44 8.88
CA TRP A 173 11.01 -1.74 10.10
C TRP A 173 9.50 -1.67 10.23
N VAL A 174 9.01 -1.80 11.45
CA VAL A 174 7.60 -1.60 11.77
C VAL A 174 7.39 -0.13 12.10
N LEU A 175 6.58 0.58 11.31
CA LEU A 175 6.31 2.01 11.54
C LEU A 175 5.57 2.19 12.89
N SER A 176 5.97 3.21 13.64
CA SER A 176 5.22 3.66 14.82
C SER A 176 3.92 4.34 14.39
N PRO A 177 2.77 4.03 15.03
CA PRO A 177 1.51 4.76 14.79
C PRO A 177 1.64 6.28 14.89
N ARG A 178 2.61 6.77 15.68
CA ARG A 178 2.94 8.19 15.82
C ARG A 178 3.35 8.87 14.53
N ARG A 179 4.01 8.13 13.64
CA ARG A 179 4.51 8.64 12.36
C ARG A 179 3.46 8.53 11.25
N LEU A 180 2.47 7.65 11.41
CA LEU A 180 1.51 7.30 10.37
C LEU A 180 0.77 8.50 9.78
N SER A 181 0.15 9.36 10.61
CA SER A 181 -0.61 10.53 10.12
C SER A 181 0.27 11.45 9.28
N SER A 182 1.41 11.87 9.83
CA SER A 182 2.33 12.78 9.15
C SER A 182 2.90 12.19 7.85
N LEU A 183 3.19 10.88 7.82
CA LEU A 183 3.71 10.22 6.62
C LEU A 183 2.64 10.15 5.52
N LEU A 184 1.40 9.85 5.88
CA LEU A 184 0.28 9.83 4.95
C LEU A 184 -0.08 11.23 4.42
N GLU A 185 0.01 12.26 5.26
CA GLU A 185 -0.17 13.66 4.84
C GLU A 185 0.95 14.15 3.91
N GLU A 186 2.19 13.71 4.13
CA GLU A 186 3.33 13.97 3.24
C GLU A 186 3.12 13.29 1.87
N PHE A 187 2.75 12.00 1.87
CA PHE A 187 2.39 11.27 0.66
C PHE A 187 1.25 11.95 -0.11
N ALA A 188 0.14 12.22 0.57
CA ALA A 188 -1.09 12.69 -0.05
C ALA A 188 -0.90 14.06 -0.73
N ARG A 189 -0.12 14.97 -0.14
CA ARG A 189 0.20 16.28 -0.73
C ARG A 189 0.88 16.17 -2.09
N ASP A 190 1.80 15.21 -2.23
CA ASP A 190 2.51 14.98 -3.49
C ASP A 190 1.66 14.15 -4.46
N TYR A 191 0.80 13.27 -3.92
CA TYR A 191 -0.12 12.44 -4.70
C TYR A 191 -1.21 13.25 -5.42
N ASP A 192 -1.66 14.35 -4.83
CA ASP A 192 -2.69 15.23 -5.39
C ASP A 192 -2.35 15.74 -6.80
N GLN A 193 -1.06 15.87 -7.15
CA GLN A 193 -0.62 16.36 -8.46
C GLN A 193 -1.04 15.44 -9.62
N TYR A 194 -1.21 14.14 -9.35
CA TYR A 194 -1.56 13.14 -10.36
C TYR A 194 -3.07 12.95 -10.54
N LYS A 195 -3.90 13.60 -9.71
CA LYS A 195 -5.37 13.63 -9.84
C LYS A 195 -6.08 12.28 -9.96
N VAL A 196 -5.46 11.19 -9.47
CA VAL A 196 -6.04 9.83 -9.53
C VAL A 196 -7.30 9.71 -8.67
N GLY A 197 -7.36 10.46 -7.56
CA GLY A 197 -8.51 10.52 -6.65
C GLY A 197 -8.79 9.22 -5.87
N ARG A 198 -7.95 8.20 -6.01
CA ARG A 198 -8.12 6.87 -5.43
C ARG A 198 -6.78 6.23 -5.09
N VAL A 199 -6.70 5.45 -4.02
CA VAL A 199 -5.44 4.81 -3.58
C VAL A 199 -5.70 3.44 -2.95
N ALA A 200 -4.81 2.47 -3.17
CA ALA A 200 -4.83 1.18 -2.48
C ALA A 200 -3.86 1.19 -1.30
N LEU A 201 -4.38 1.03 -0.08
CA LEU A 201 -3.61 0.90 1.14
C LEU A 201 -3.41 -0.58 1.45
N LYS A 202 -2.19 -1.06 1.22
CA LYS A 202 -1.89 -2.49 1.20
C LYS A 202 -1.63 -3.09 2.57
N ASP A 203 -1.25 -2.30 3.57
CA ASP A 203 -0.89 -2.82 4.89
C ASP A 203 -1.59 -2.12 6.08
N VAL A 204 -2.10 -0.91 5.90
CA VAL A 204 -2.78 -0.10 6.95
C VAL A 204 -4.03 -0.80 7.52
N GLY A 205 -4.74 -1.60 6.72
CA GLY A 205 -5.99 -2.23 7.15
C GLY A 205 -5.83 -3.35 8.16
N PHE A 206 -4.69 -4.06 8.13
CA PHE A 206 -4.46 -5.24 8.99
C PHE A 206 -3.23 -5.14 9.90
N LEU A 207 -2.26 -4.26 9.60
CA LEU A 207 -1.12 -4.02 10.47
C LEU A 207 -1.46 -2.96 11.52
N LEU A 208 -1.75 -3.45 12.72
CA LEU A 208 -2.10 -2.64 13.87
C LEU A 208 -1.01 -2.74 14.94
N ASN A 209 0.02 -1.90 14.80
CA ASN A 209 1.24 -2.02 15.58
C ASN A 209 1.18 -1.23 16.90
N SER A 210 1.69 -1.81 17.98
CA SER A 210 1.92 -1.10 19.25
C SER A 210 3.34 -0.54 19.29
N ASP A 211 3.57 0.49 20.12
CA ASP A 211 4.89 1.09 20.32
C ASP A 211 5.20 1.17 21.82
N PHE A 212 6.07 0.30 22.34
CA PHE A 212 6.45 0.28 23.77
C PHE A 212 7.66 1.16 24.10
N ARG A 213 7.68 2.36 23.52
CA ARG A 213 8.72 3.35 23.80
C ARG A 213 8.50 3.95 25.18
N GLN A 214 9.56 4.01 25.97
CA GLN A 214 9.51 4.50 27.35
C GLN A 214 8.92 5.91 27.43
N GLY A 215 7.81 6.05 28.17
CA GLY A 215 7.12 7.31 28.42
C GLY A 215 6.31 7.83 27.23
N GLN A 216 6.17 7.03 26.17
CA GLN A 216 5.44 7.34 24.94
C GLN A 216 4.79 6.06 24.39
N GLU A 217 4.31 5.19 25.29
CA GLU A 217 3.72 3.91 24.95
C GLU A 217 2.42 4.10 24.17
N ILE A 218 2.22 3.30 23.12
CA ILE A 218 0.97 3.22 22.36
C ILE A 218 0.51 1.77 22.35
N TYR A 219 -0.62 1.53 22.98
CA TYR A 219 -1.27 0.23 22.99
C TYR A 219 -2.07 0.00 21.71
N ARG A 220 -2.36 -1.26 21.41
CA ARG A 220 -3.07 -1.68 20.20
C ARG A 220 -4.41 -0.95 19.98
N HIS A 221 -5.13 -0.61 21.06
CA HIS A 221 -6.39 0.11 20.96
C HIS A 221 -6.22 1.59 20.57
N GLU A 222 -5.14 2.25 21.01
CA GLU A 222 -4.81 3.63 20.61
C GLU A 222 -4.27 3.69 19.18
N ALA A 223 -3.48 2.69 18.78
CA ALA A 223 -3.05 2.54 17.39
C ALA A 223 -4.26 2.40 16.44
N LYS A 224 -5.33 1.77 16.91
CA LYS A 224 -6.56 1.56 16.12
C LYS A 224 -7.25 2.89 15.90
N GLU A 225 -7.36 3.73 16.93
CA GLU A 225 -7.88 5.09 16.78
C GLU A 225 -7.04 5.91 15.80
N SER A 226 -5.72 5.77 15.82
CA SER A 226 -4.82 6.44 14.86
C SER A 226 -5.09 6.00 13.41
N VAL A 227 -5.23 4.70 13.17
CA VAL A 227 -5.56 4.16 11.83
C VAL A 227 -6.93 4.69 11.38
N VAL A 228 -7.95 4.60 12.23
CA VAL A 228 -9.30 5.09 11.91
C VAL A 228 -9.30 6.58 11.59
N GLN A 229 -8.59 7.39 12.38
CA GLN A 229 -8.48 8.83 12.15
C GLN A 229 -7.85 9.15 10.79
N VAL A 230 -6.78 8.44 10.43
CA VAL A 230 -6.10 8.67 9.14
C VAL A 230 -6.96 8.23 7.97
N LEU A 231 -7.62 7.07 8.05
CA LEU A 231 -8.56 6.62 7.01
C LEU A 231 -9.74 7.59 6.84
N ARG A 232 -10.25 8.17 7.94
CA ARG A 232 -11.25 9.24 7.89
C ARG A 232 -10.71 10.49 7.21
N SER A 233 -9.50 10.92 7.52
CA SER A 233 -8.92 12.10 6.88
C SER A 233 -8.74 11.93 5.37
N LEU A 234 -8.29 10.75 4.91
CA LEU A 234 -8.18 10.46 3.48
C LEU A 234 -9.54 10.47 2.78
N THR A 235 -10.56 9.89 3.40
CA THR A 235 -11.88 9.72 2.77
C THR A 235 -12.79 10.94 2.90
N GLN A 236 -12.75 11.66 4.03
CA GLN A 236 -13.66 12.77 4.34
C GLN A 236 -13.03 14.12 4.02
N ASP A 237 -11.78 14.35 4.43
CA ASP A 237 -11.12 15.66 4.25
C ASP A 237 -10.56 15.80 2.83
N ARG A 238 -9.99 14.71 2.29
CA ARG A 238 -9.36 14.68 0.96
C ARG A 238 -10.22 14.06 -0.13
N ASN A 239 -11.37 13.48 0.21
CA ASN A 239 -12.29 12.84 -0.73
C ASN A 239 -11.61 11.76 -1.61
N LEU A 240 -10.64 11.02 -1.07
CA LEU A 240 -9.98 9.92 -1.77
C LEU A 240 -10.80 8.63 -1.66
N GLY A 241 -11.00 7.95 -2.79
CA GLY A 241 -11.52 6.60 -2.80
C GLY A 241 -10.45 5.59 -2.37
N ILE A 242 -10.67 4.89 -1.26
CA ILE A 242 -9.67 3.94 -0.74
C ILE A 242 -10.05 2.49 -1.07
N GLN A 243 -9.05 1.70 -1.44
CA GLN A 243 -9.09 0.25 -1.39
C GLN A 243 -8.17 -0.19 -0.25
N VAL A 244 -8.65 -1.02 0.67
CA VAL A 244 -7.88 -1.41 1.86
C VAL A 244 -7.77 -2.92 1.92
N SER A 245 -6.54 -3.42 2.00
CA SER A 245 -6.27 -4.83 2.27
C SER A 245 -6.56 -5.15 3.74
N GLY A 246 -7.29 -6.24 4.00
CA GLY A 246 -7.58 -6.69 5.36
C GLY A 246 -8.42 -5.72 6.18
N GLY A 247 -9.36 -5.00 5.54
CA GLY A 247 -10.29 -4.09 6.21
C GLY A 247 -11.04 -4.78 7.35
N ASN A 248 -10.74 -4.36 8.58
CA ASN A 248 -11.39 -4.85 9.79
C ASN A 248 -12.60 -3.97 10.14
N ALA A 249 -13.59 -4.54 10.84
CA ALA A 249 -14.88 -3.89 11.10
C ALA A 249 -14.87 -2.72 12.11
N TYR A 250 -13.70 -2.29 12.59
CA TYR A 250 -13.58 -1.26 13.62
C TYR A 250 -13.52 0.18 13.08
#